data_AF-A0A0F8YHP8-F1
#
_entry.id   AF-A0A0F8YHP8-F1
#
_cell.length_a   1.000
_cell.length_b   1.000
_cell.length_c   1.000
_cell.angle_alpha   90.00
_cell.angle_beta   90.00
_cell.angle_gamma   90.00
#
_symmetry.space_group_name_H-M   'P 1'
#
loop_
_entity.id
_entity.type
_entity.pdbx_description
1 polymer ?
#
loop_
_entity_poly.entity_id
_entity_poly.type
_entity_poly.pdbx_seq_one_letter_code
_entity_poly.pdbx_strand_id
1 'polypeptide(L)'
;MTDPPFRNSEAVRKQLKELHDTVGLSWPRIAANNGFSPIPAGTLCSIYHGMPVPLKWRKRLGMSEKKKVSGCLTCGKVHTTKRCTNGNHKPRPPRIAIRLGNPESAAASIKGHMDQAAIRELRELLEEK
;
A
#
# COMPACT_ATOMS: atom_id res chain seq x y z
N MET A 1 14.72 -14.53 -16.22
CA MET A 1 13.32 -14.20 -15.87
C MET A 1 13.37 -12.94 -15.04
N THR A 2 13.00 -11.79 -15.60
CA THR A 2 13.11 -10.49 -14.93
C THR A 2 11.84 -10.25 -14.13
N ASP A 3 11.95 -10.21 -12.79
CA ASP A 3 10.86 -9.84 -11.90
C ASP A 3 10.29 -8.47 -12.32
N PRO A 4 8.96 -8.28 -12.35
CA PRO A 4 8.39 -6.99 -12.70
C PRO A 4 8.75 -5.93 -11.62
N PRO A 5 9.30 -4.77 -12.00
CA PRO A 5 9.95 -3.83 -11.08
C PRO A 5 8.96 -2.88 -10.36
N PHE A 6 7.71 -3.26 -10.12
CA PHE A 6 6.74 -2.30 -9.57
C PHE A 6 6.86 -2.14 -8.05
N ARG A 7 7.61 -1.12 -7.64
CA ARG A 7 7.81 -0.79 -6.22
C ARG A 7 6.55 -0.25 -5.54
N ASN A 8 5.64 0.38 -6.28
CA ASN A 8 4.43 1.00 -5.74
C ASN A 8 3.28 1.09 -6.77
N SER A 9 2.09 1.52 -6.32
CA SER A 9 0.87 1.55 -7.15
C SER A 9 0.98 2.52 -8.32
N GLU A 10 1.71 3.62 -8.15
CA GLU A 10 1.91 4.64 -9.18
C GLU A 10 2.80 4.11 -10.31
N ALA A 11 3.84 3.35 -9.98
CA ALA A 11 4.67 2.66 -10.97
C ALA A 11 3.85 1.68 -11.83
N VAL A 12 2.97 0.90 -11.19
CA VAL A 12 2.04 -0.01 -11.90
C VAL A 12 1.15 0.80 -12.85
N ARG A 13 0.54 1.89 -12.37
CA ARG A 13 -0.34 2.74 -13.21
C ARG A 13 0.40 3.36 -14.38
N LYS A 14 1.61 3.86 -14.15
CA LYS A 14 2.44 4.48 -15.20
C LYS A 14 2.71 3.47 -16.32
N GLN A 15 3.09 2.24 -15.98
CA GLN A 15 3.34 1.21 -16.98
C GLN A 15 2.06 0.73 -17.67
N LEU A 16 0.93 0.65 -16.96
CA LEU A 16 -0.36 0.35 -17.59
C LEU A 16 -0.77 1.43 -18.60
N LYS A 17 -0.54 2.72 -18.26
CA LYS A 17 -0.74 3.84 -19.19
C LYS A 17 0.14 3.73 -20.43
N GLU A 18 1.42 3.45 -20.26
CA GLU A 18 2.34 3.27 -21.38
C GLU A 18 1.89 2.13 -22.31
N LEU A 19 1.51 0.98 -21.77
CA LEU A 19 1.10 -0.16 -22.58
C LEU A 19 -0.25 0.04 -23.27
N HIS A 20 -1.21 0.67 -22.59
CA HIS A 20 -2.56 0.84 -23.12
C HIS A 20 -2.67 2.08 -24.02
N ASP A 21 -2.20 3.23 -23.56
CA ASP A 21 -2.43 4.52 -24.24
C ASP A 21 -1.35 4.80 -25.28
N THR A 22 -0.09 4.43 -25.02
CA THR A 22 1.03 4.68 -25.95
C THR A 22 1.19 3.55 -26.97
N VAL A 23 1.27 2.30 -26.49
CA VAL A 23 1.49 1.13 -27.36
C VAL A 23 0.18 0.63 -27.98
N GLY A 24 -0.99 1.01 -27.43
CA GLY A 24 -2.29 0.61 -27.95
C GLY A 24 -2.65 -0.86 -27.68
N LEU A 25 -2.07 -1.48 -26.64
CA LEU A 25 -2.39 -2.86 -26.30
C LEU A 25 -3.75 -2.95 -25.59
N SER A 26 -4.57 -3.90 -26.02
CA SER A 26 -5.82 -4.22 -25.32
C SER A 26 -5.56 -4.86 -23.95
N TRP A 27 -6.49 -4.66 -23.01
CA TRP A 27 -6.38 -5.23 -21.66
C TRP A 27 -6.14 -6.75 -21.62
N PRO A 28 -6.79 -7.60 -22.46
CA PRO A 28 -6.49 -9.02 -22.51
C PRO A 28 -5.04 -9.31 -22.91
N ARG A 29 -4.47 -8.52 -23.85
CA ARG A 29 -3.09 -8.68 -24.30
C ARG A 29 -2.10 -8.24 -23.23
N ILE A 30 -2.40 -7.16 -22.51
CA ILE A 30 -1.60 -6.73 -21.34
C ILE A 30 -1.64 -7.81 -20.25
N ALA A 31 -2.80 -8.40 -19.95
CA ALA A 31 -2.96 -9.45 -18.96
C ALA A 31 -2.18 -10.73 -19.30
N ALA A 32 -1.99 -11.02 -20.59
CA ALA A 32 -1.20 -12.15 -21.06
C ALA A 32 0.33 -11.93 -20.94
N ASN A 33 0.80 -10.69 -20.77
CA ASN A 33 2.24 -10.41 -20.61
C ASN A 33 2.77 -11.03 -19.31
N ASN A 34 3.98 -11.61 -19.33
CA ASN A 34 4.58 -12.30 -18.18
C ASN A 34 4.64 -11.47 -16.89
N GLY A 35 4.81 -10.15 -17.00
CA GLY A 35 4.84 -9.24 -15.85
C GLY A 35 3.49 -8.98 -15.18
N PHE A 36 2.38 -9.25 -15.88
CA PHE A 36 1.02 -9.05 -15.36
C PHE A 36 0.23 -10.34 -15.22
N SER A 37 0.57 -11.41 -15.95
CA SER A 37 -0.07 -12.72 -15.76
C SER A 37 0.16 -13.22 -14.33
N PRO A 38 -0.86 -13.76 -13.62
CA PRO A 38 -2.22 -14.09 -14.09
C PRO A 38 -3.29 -13.05 -13.69
N ILE A 39 -2.94 -11.77 -13.59
CA ILE A 39 -3.87 -10.72 -13.16
C ILE A 39 -4.95 -10.50 -14.25
N PRO A 40 -6.25 -10.56 -13.93
CA PRO A 40 -7.30 -10.39 -14.91
C PRO A 40 -7.30 -8.99 -15.54
N ALA A 41 -7.64 -8.93 -16.84
CA ALA A 41 -7.78 -7.68 -17.60
C ALA A 41 -8.65 -6.63 -16.88
N GLY A 42 -9.79 -7.02 -16.32
CA GLY A 42 -10.66 -6.11 -15.57
C GLY A 42 -10.02 -5.55 -14.30
N THR A 43 -9.12 -6.31 -13.66
CA THR A 43 -8.35 -5.82 -12.51
C THR A 43 -7.30 -4.79 -12.94
N LEU A 44 -6.61 -5.04 -14.05
CA LEU A 44 -5.64 -4.08 -14.61
C LEU A 44 -6.31 -2.77 -15.03
N CYS A 45 -7.46 -2.85 -15.71
CA CYS A 45 -8.29 -1.71 -16.06
C CYS A 45 -8.72 -0.90 -14.81
N SER A 46 -9.16 -1.58 -13.75
CA SER A 46 -9.52 -0.91 -12.49
C SER A 46 -8.32 -0.16 -11.87
N ILE A 47 -7.15 -0.80 -11.84
CA ILE A 47 -5.91 -0.19 -11.30
C ILE A 47 -5.52 1.04 -12.12
N TYR A 48 -5.59 0.94 -13.46
CA TYR A 48 -5.36 2.03 -14.39
C TYR A 48 -6.25 3.25 -14.09
N HIS A 49 -7.55 3.02 -13.82
CA HIS A 49 -8.51 4.08 -13.46
C HIS A 49 -8.40 4.61 -12.04
N GLY A 50 -7.37 4.23 -11.28
CA GLY A 50 -7.15 4.80 -9.95
C GLY A 50 -7.68 3.96 -8.80
N MET A 51 -8.21 2.76 -9.05
CA MET A 51 -8.57 1.85 -7.95
C MET A 51 -7.31 1.32 -7.24
N PRO A 52 -7.41 0.99 -5.94
CA PRO A 52 -6.29 0.41 -5.21
C PRO A 52 -5.97 -1.00 -5.71
N VAL A 53 -4.67 -1.34 -5.78
CA VAL A 53 -4.22 -2.68 -6.14
C VAL A 53 -4.70 -3.70 -5.09
N PRO A 54 -5.46 -4.75 -5.49
CA PRO A 54 -5.92 -5.80 -4.58
C PRO A 54 -4.77 -6.52 -3.90
N LEU A 55 -4.93 -6.84 -2.60
CA LEU A 55 -3.88 -7.47 -1.78
C LEU A 55 -3.26 -8.72 -2.43
N LYS A 56 -4.12 -9.59 -3.01
CA LYS A 56 -3.68 -10.84 -3.66
C LYS A 56 -2.69 -10.63 -4.82
N TRP A 57 -2.72 -9.47 -5.47
CA TRP A 57 -1.85 -9.17 -6.62
C TRP A 57 -0.63 -8.31 -6.27
N ARG A 58 -0.56 -7.78 -5.06
CA ARG A 58 0.54 -6.91 -4.64
C ARG A 58 1.88 -7.62 -4.75
N LYS A 59 2.00 -8.82 -4.19
CA LYS A 59 3.25 -9.61 -4.25
C LYS A 59 3.67 -9.90 -5.69
N ARG A 60 2.72 -10.21 -6.57
CA ARG A 60 2.98 -10.47 -8.00
C ARG A 60 3.48 -9.23 -8.73
N LEU A 61 2.95 -8.07 -8.37
CA LEU A 61 3.39 -6.78 -8.90
C LEU A 61 4.66 -6.27 -8.20
N GLY A 62 5.38 -7.06 -7.40
CA GLY A 62 6.58 -6.56 -6.70
C GLY A 62 6.28 -5.54 -5.58
N MET A 63 5.03 -5.42 -5.16
CA MET A 63 4.60 -4.48 -4.12
C MET A 63 4.62 -5.14 -2.74
N SER A 64 5.08 -4.38 -1.74
CA SER A 64 4.99 -4.76 -0.33
C SER A 64 3.54 -5.02 0.11
N GLU A 65 3.33 -6.11 0.86
CA GLU A 65 2.07 -6.36 1.54
C GLU A 65 1.71 -5.19 2.47
N LYS A 66 0.42 -4.87 2.56
CA LYS A 66 -0.04 -3.83 3.49
C LYS A 66 0.08 -4.38 4.92
N LYS A 67 1.09 -3.94 5.68
CA LYS A 67 1.15 -4.16 7.13
C LYS A 67 -0.13 -3.57 7.77
N LYS A 68 -0.79 -4.28 8.68
CA LYS A 68 -1.90 -3.69 9.43
C LYS A 68 -1.31 -2.83 10.54
N VAL A 69 -1.23 -1.53 10.31
CA VAL A 69 -0.75 -0.57 11.31
C VAL A 69 -1.90 0.23 11.91
N SER A 70 -1.80 0.54 13.19
CA SER A 70 -2.75 1.40 13.91
C SER A 70 -2.01 2.34 14.86
N GLY A 71 -2.43 3.61 14.90
CA GLY A 71 -1.95 4.56 15.90
C GLY A 71 -2.72 4.40 17.20
N CYS A 72 -2.01 4.27 18.33
CA CYS A 72 -2.61 4.29 19.66
C CYS A 72 -2.60 5.71 20.21
N LEU A 73 -3.78 6.26 20.48
CA LEU A 73 -3.92 7.64 20.94
C LEU A 73 -3.55 7.81 22.43
N THR A 74 -3.44 6.71 23.17
CA THR A 74 -3.07 6.76 24.60
C THR A 74 -1.56 6.74 24.81
N CYS A 75 -0.82 5.91 24.08
CA CYS A 75 0.64 5.83 24.22
C CYS A 75 1.39 6.63 23.15
N GLY A 76 0.68 7.23 22.20
CA GLY A 76 1.26 8.06 21.14
C GLY A 76 2.07 7.28 20.10
N LYS A 77 2.04 5.95 20.08
CA LYS A 77 2.88 5.11 19.18
C LYS A 77 2.07 4.38 18.10
N VAL A 78 2.75 4.04 17.01
CA VAL A 78 2.21 3.18 15.96
C VAL A 78 2.50 1.72 16.29
N HIS A 79 1.51 0.85 16.09
CA HIS A 79 1.64 -0.58 16.31
C HIS A 79 1.29 -1.35 15.04
N THR A 80 2.06 -2.41 14.76
CA THR A 80 1.81 -3.39 13.69
C THR A 80 0.81 -4.48 14.10
N THR A 81 0.31 -4.44 15.34
CA THR A 81 -0.67 -5.40 15.87
C THR A 81 -1.96 -4.69 16.27
N LYS A 82 -3.02 -5.48 16.45
CA LYS A 82 -4.29 -5.01 17.01
C LYS A 82 -4.20 -4.74 18.52
N ARG A 83 -3.04 -4.65 19.17
CA ARG A 83 -2.92 -4.30 20.60
C ARG A 83 -1.83 -3.25 20.80
N CYS A 84 -2.03 -2.39 21.79
CA CYS A 84 -0.93 -1.55 22.28
C CYS A 84 0.07 -2.50 22.94
N THR A 85 1.33 -2.45 22.52
CA THR A 85 2.42 -3.25 23.10
C THR A 85 3.09 -2.56 24.28
N ASN A 86 2.87 -1.24 24.42
CA ASN A 86 3.57 -0.39 25.39
C ASN A 86 2.77 -0.16 26.69
N GLY A 87 1.63 -0.84 26.88
CA GLY A 87 0.83 -0.70 28.09
C GLY A 87 -0.36 -1.66 28.16
N ASN A 88 -0.64 -2.18 29.37
CA ASN A 88 -1.86 -2.90 29.71
C ASN A 88 -3.01 -1.91 29.97
N HIS A 89 -3.34 -1.07 28.98
CA HIS A 89 -4.42 -0.09 29.13
C HIS A 89 -5.78 -0.80 29.26
N LYS A 90 -6.46 -0.59 30.40
CA LYS A 90 -7.88 -0.83 30.59
C LYS A 90 -8.55 0.52 30.89
N PRO A 91 -9.57 0.95 30.11
CA PRO A 91 -10.17 0.29 28.95
C PRO A 91 -9.26 0.30 27.70
N ARG A 92 -9.68 -0.43 26.65
CA ARG A 92 -8.93 -0.53 25.39
C ARG A 92 -8.72 0.88 24.79
N PRO A 93 -7.49 1.26 24.45
CA PRO A 93 -7.20 2.63 24.05
C PRO A 93 -7.84 2.95 22.69
N PRO A 94 -8.30 4.19 22.48
CA PRO A 94 -8.81 4.64 21.18
C PRO A 94 -7.70 4.64 20.14
N ARG A 95 -8.07 4.37 18.88
CA ARG A 95 -7.10 4.14 17.79
C ARG A 95 -7.54 4.72 16.48
N ILE A 96 -6.54 5.01 15.66
CA ILE A 96 -6.72 5.45 14.29
C ILE A 96 -6.23 4.37 13.34
N ALA A 97 -7.10 4.00 12.40
CA ALA A 97 -6.74 3.11 11.31
C ALA A 97 -5.88 3.88 10.30
N ILE A 98 -4.68 3.37 10.02
CA ILE A 98 -3.74 4.02 9.12
C ILE A 98 -3.92 3.42 7.72
N ARG A 99 -4.23 4.26 6.72
CA ARG A 99 -4.39 3.81 5.34
C ARG A 99 -3.02 3.58 4.71
N LEU A 100 -2.65 2.31 4.51
CA LEU A 100 -1.42 1.97 3.79
C LEU A 100 -1.63 2.03 2.27
N GLY A 101 -1.26 3.18 1.71
CA GLY A 101 -1.13 3.39 0.26
C GLY A 101 0.34 3.64 -0.12
N ASN A 102 0.89 4.69 0.46
CA ASN A 102 2.31 5.08 0.45
C ASN A 102 2.65 5.72 1.82
N PRO A 103 3.94 5.91 2.16
CA PRO A 103 4.35 6.49 3.45
C PRO A 103 3.73 7.87 3.72
N GLU A 104 3.58 8.69 2.69
CA GLU A 104 3.00 10.04 2.83
C GLU A 104 1.52 10.04 3.19
N SER A 105 0.72 9.19 2.54
CA SER A 105 -0.72 9.03 2.81
C SER A 105 -0.94 8.41 4.19
N ALA A 106 -0.05 7.49 4.59
CA ALA A 106 -0.07 6.90 5.93
C ALA A 106 0.23 7.96 7.00
N ALA A 107 1.26 8.79 6.79
CA ALA A 107 1.58 9.93 7.64
C ALA A 107 0.44 10.95 7.70
N ALA A 108 -0.17 11.29 6.56
CA ALA A 108 -1.31 12.20 6.50
C ALA A 108 -2.52 11.68 7.30
N SER A 109 -2.71 10.36 7.36
CA SER A 109 -3.82 9.74 8.11
C SER A 109 -3.72 9.89 9.63
N ILE A 110 -2.53 10.19 10.16
CA ILE A 110 -2.28 10.38 11.60
C ILE A 110 -1.83 11.80 11.94
N LYS A 111 -1.64 12.65 10.92
CA LYS A 111 -1.26 14.05 11.06
C LYS A 111 -2.39 14.80 11.79
N GLY A 112 -2.09 15.34 12.97
CA GLY A 112 -3.06 16.01 13.85
C GLY A 112 -3.54 15.14 15.03
N HIS A 113 -3.17 13.87 15.07
CA HIS A 113 -3.52 12.96 16.16
C HIS A 113 -2.31 12.37 16.88
N MET A 114 -1.15 12.38 16.22
CA MET A 114 0.10 11.82 16.73
C MET A 114 1.24 12.83 16.54
N ASP A 115 2.30 12.66 17.31
CA ASP A 115 3.48 13.53 17.26
C ASP A 115 4.36 13.24 16.03
N GLN A 116 5.33 14.13 15.79
CA GLN A 116 6.25 13.98 14.66
C GLN A 116 7.14 12.74 14.78
N ALA A 117 7.42 12.28 16.01
CA ALA A 117 8.20 11.07 16.25
C ALA A 117 7.47 9.82 15.75
N ALA A 118 6.18 9.67 16.06
CA ALA A 118 5.37 8.55 15.58
C ALA A 118 5.13 8.59 14.06
N ILE A 119 5.05 9.80 13.47
CA ILE A 119 4.98 9.97 12.02
C ILE A 119 6.28 9.50 11.36
N ARG A 120 7.44 9.83 11.95
CA ARG A 120 8.75 9.37 11.46
C ARG A 120 8.89 7.84 11.58
N GLU A 121 8.56 7.28 12.74
CA GLU A 121 8.57 5.82 12.97
C GLU A 121 7.66 5.09 11.97
N LEU A 122 6.48 5.65 11.67
CA LEU A 122 5.60 5.09 10.64
C LEU A 122 6.22 5.13 9.25
N ARG A 123 6.94 6.19 8.88
CA ARG A 123 7.62 6.27 7.59
C ARG A 123 8.73 5.25 7.51
N GLU A 124 9.59 5.16 8.53
CA GLU A 124 10.66 4.15 8.63
C GLU A 124 10.09 2.73 8.52
N LEU A 125 9.02 2.40 9.26
CA LEU A 125 8.34 1.10 9.19
C LEU A 125 7.78 0.73 7.81
N LEU A 126 7.52 1.73 6.98
CA LEU A 126 6.98 1.60 5.62
C LEU A 126 8.05 1.73 4.53
N GLU A 127 9.18 2.37 4.82
CA GLU A 127 10.35 2.57 3.94
C GLU A 127 11.40 1.46 4.10
N GLU A 128 11.45 0.75 5.23
CA GLU A 128 12.19 -0.51 5.36
C GLU A 128 11.58 -1.60 4.45
N LYS A 129 11.97 -1.58 3.17
CA LYS A 129 12.04 -2.72 2.23
C LYS A 129 12.72 -2.35 0.91
#